data_AF-B5ILH7-F1
#
_entry.id   AF-B5ILH7-F1
#
_cell.length_a   1.000
_cell.length_b   1.000
_cell.length_c   1.000
_cell.angle_alpha   90.00
_cell.angle_beta   90.00
_cell.angle_gamma   90.00
#
_symmetry.space_group_name_H-M   'P 1'
#
loop_
_entity.id
_entity.type
_entity.pdbx_description
1 polymer ?
#
loop_
_entity_poly.entity_id
_entity_poly.type
_entity_poly.pdbx_seq_one_letter_code
_entity_poly.pdbx_strand_id
1 'polypeptide(L)'
;MSLANVVVIGAQWGDEGKGKITDLLSRSADVVVRYQGGVNAGHTIVVDDKVLKLHLIPSGILYPDTVCLIGSGTVVDPRVMLEELDMLAEFGIDISGLRLASTAHVTMPYHRLLDQAMEQRRGDRRIGTTGRGIGPTYADKSERNGIRIIDILDEARLRDRLAGPLAEKNEILEKLYGIAPLDFEAVVQEYVGYGQRLAPHVVDCTRTIHEAARARQNILFEGAQGTLLDLDHGTYPYVTSSNPVSGGACIGAGVGPTLIDRVIGVAKAYTTRVGEGPFPTELDGSLNDHLCDRGGEYGTTTGRRRRCGWFDGVIGRYAVEVNGLDCLAITKLDVLDELDAIKVCVAYELDGERIEHFPSSAEVFARCRPVFETLPGWQTSTADCRSLEDLPATAMSYLRFLAELMEVPIAIVSLGADRDQTIVVEDPIHGPKRALLSV
;
A
#
# COMPACT_ATOMS: atom_id res chain seq x y z
N MET A 1 -0.18 26.14 -15.42
CA MET A 1 0.32 25.05 -14.56
C MET A 1 -0.30 23.78 -15.09
N SER A 2 0.54 22.85 -15.53
CA SER A 2 0.09 21.54 -15.99
C SER A 2 -0.31 20.68 -14.79
N LEU A 3 -1.28 19.81 -15.05
CA LEU A 3 -2.12 19.12 -14.08
C LEU A 3 -1.91 17.63 -14.29
N ALA A 4 -1.84 16.79 -13.27
CA ALA A 4 -1.67 15.35 -13.47
C ALA A 4 -2.52 14.52 -12.52
N ASN A 5 -3.05 13.41 -13.03
CA ASN A 5 -3.62 12.34 -12.21
C ASN A 5 -2.53 11.28 -12.01
N VAL A 6 -2.06 11.14 -10.77
CA VAL A 6 -0.85 10.40 -10.42
C VAL A 6 -1.20 9.22 -9.55
N VAL A 7 -0.71 8.02 -9.88
CA VAL A 7 -0.82 6.83 -9.01
C VAL A 7 0.51 6.60 -8.30
N VAL A 8 0.47 6.37 -6.99
CA VAL A 8 1.65 5.97 -6.20
C VAL A 8 1.48 4.54 -5.75
N ILE A 9 2.39 3.66 -6.17
CA ILE A 9 2.39 2.23 -5.83
C ILE A 9 3.67 1.83 -5.10
N GLY A 10 3.65 0.67 -4.46
CA GLY A 10 4.85 0.05 -3.88
C GLY A 10 5.46 -0.89 -4.89
N ALA A 11 6.73 -0.74 -5.22
CA ALA A 11 7.38 -1.55 -6.25
C ALA A 11 7.92 -2.90 -5.70
N GLN A 12 7.75 -3.19 -4.40
CA GLN A 12 8.30 -4.37 -3.73
C GLN A 12 7.19 -5.11 -2.95
N TRP A 13 7.44 -5.57 -1.72
CA TRP A 13 6.48 -6.28 -0.85
C TRP A 13 5.81 -5.38 0.18
N GLY A 14 5.61 -4.10 -0.12
CA GLY A 14 5.10 -3.15 0.85
C GLY A 14 6.19 -2.53 1.71
N ASP A 15 5.78 -1.59 2.57
CA ASP A 15 6.66 -0.83 3.48
C ASP A 15 7.71 0.07 2.83
N GLU A 16 7.63 0.35 1.53
CA GLU A 16 8.63 1.10 0.76
C GLU A 16 8.75 2.59 1.13
N GLY A 17 8.09 3.05 2.19
CA GLY A 17 8.01 4.47 2.54
C GLY A 17 6.96 5.25 1.74
N LYS A 18 6.00 4.56 1.11
CA LYS A 18 4.90 5.19 0.35
C LYS A 18 4.22 6.32 1.10
N GLY A 19 3.90 6.12 2.38
CA GLY A 19 3.23 7.13 3.21
C GLY A 19 3.94 8.48 3.21
N LYS A 20 5.28 8.49 3.25
CA LYS A 20 6.08 9.71 3.18
C LYS A 20 5.98 10.36 1.80
N ILE A 21 6.06 9.57 0.73
CA ILE A 21 5.96 10.06 -0.64
C ILE A 21 4.54 10.58 -0.92
N THR A 22 3.50 9.87 -0.50
CA THR A 22 2.11 10.26 -0.69
C THR A 22 1.79 11.52 0.11
N ASP A 23 2.29 11.65 1.33
CA ASP A 23 2.18 12.88 2.12
C ASP A 23 2.89 14.08 1.47
N LEU A 24 4.13 13.90 0.99
CA LEU A 24 4.86 14.93 0.24
C LEU A 24 4.05 15.42 -0.97
N LEU A 25 3.52 14.48 -1.74
CA LEU A 25 2.75 14.73 -2.96
C LEU A 25 1.35 15.31 -2.67
N SER A 26 0.74 14.94 -1.54
CA SER A 26 -0.59 15.43 -1.14
C SER A 26 -0.64 16.95 -0.97
N ARG A 27 0.49 17.60 -0.65
CA ARG A 27 0.59 19.08 -0.58
C ARG A 27 0.15 19.80 -1.84
N SER A 28 0.32 19.16 -3.00
CA SER A 28 0.00 19.72 -4.32
C SER A 28 -1.22 19.05 -4.96
N ALA A 29 -1.90 18.16 -4.22
CA ALA A 29 -3.07 17.43 -4.68
C ALA A 29 -4.34 18.11 -4.15
N ASP A 30 -5.29 18.34 -5.04
CA ASP A 30 -6.64 18.76 -4.66
C ASP A 30 -7.44 17.57 -4.12
N VAL A 31 -7.12 16.36 -4.60
CA VAL A 31 -7.86 15.13 -4.30
C VAL A 31 -6.90 13.97 -4.05
N VAL A 32 -7.06 13.24 -2.95
CA VAL A 32 -6.30 12.02 -2.64
C VAL A 32 -7.25 10.84 -2.48
N VAL A 33 -7.00 9.75 -3.21
CA VAL A 33 -7.90 8.58 -3.27
C VAL A 33 -7.18 7.29 -2.86
N ARG A 34 -7.60 6.68 -1.76
CA ARG A 34 -7.26 5.29 -1.42
C ARG A 34 -8.16 4.36 -2.25
N TYR A 35 -7.57 3.48 -3.06
CA TYR A 35 -8.33 2.67 -4.02
C TYR A 35 -8.44 1.19 -3.66
N GLN A 36 -7.62 0.67 -2.76
CA GLN A 36 -7.62 -0.75 -2.39
C GLN A 36 -7.15 -0.99 -0.96
N GLY A 37 -7.24 -2.25 -0.52
CA GLY A 37 -6.77 -2.73 0.77
C GLY A 37 -7.79 -2.42 1.85
N GLY A 38 -7.32 -2.26 3.08
CA GLY A 38 -8.15 -1.84 4.22
C GLY A 38 -7.26 -1.48 5.40
N VAL A 39 -7.64 -1.92 6.59
CA VAL A 39 -6.88 -1.71 7.84
C VAL A 39 -5.56 -2.50 7.93
N ASN A 40 -5.21 -3.28 6.89
CA ASN A 40 -3.90 -3.90 6.70
C ASN A 40 -2.87 -2.97 6.03
N ALA A 41 -3.31 -1.79 5.61
CA ALA A 41 -2.42 -0.69 5.27
C ALA A 41 -2.12 0.11 6.53
N GLY A 42 -1.04 0.88 6.50
CA GLY A 42 -0.75 1.83 7.55
C GLY A 42 0.31 2.82 7.09
N HIS A 43 0.14 4.07 7.44
CA HIS A 43 1.20 5.06 7.37
C HIS A 43 1.24 5.81 8.70
N THR A 44 2.44 6.25 9.04
CA THR A 44 2.70 7.01 10.26
C THR A 44 3.00 8.43 9.84
N ILE A 45 2.34 9.39 10.47
CA ILE A 45 2.61 10.81 10.26
C ILE A 45 2.96 11.44 11.59
N VAL A 46 3.79 12.48 11.54
CA VAL A 46 4.16 13.29 12.70
C VAL A 46 3.53 14.67 12.53
N VAL A 47 2.70 15.07 13.50
CA VAL A 47 2.08 16.39 13.58
C VAL A 47 2.38 16.96 14.97
N ASP A 48 3.03 18.13 15.03
CA ASP A 48 3.45 18.78 16.29
C ASP A 48 4.15 17.82 17.27
N ASP A 49 5.17 17.11 16.79
CA ASP A 49 5.94 16.09 17.53
C ASP A 49 5.13 14.86 18.02
N LYS A 50 3.86 14.75 17.63
CA LYS A 50 3.01 13.59 17.95
C LYS A 50 2.85 12.66 16.76
N VAL A 51 2.93 11.38 17.05
CA VAL A 51 2.86 10.30 16.06
C VAL A 51 1.41 9.84 15.88
N LEU A 52 0.86 10.06 14.69
CA LEU A 52 -0.46 9.59 14.25
C LEU A 52 -0.29 8.35 13.38
N LYS A 53 -1.07 7.30 13.66
CA LYS A 53 -1.07 6.05 12.89
C LYS A 53 -2.41 5.90 12.19
N LEU A 54 -2.42 6.12 10.87
CA LEU A 54 -3.60 5.98 10.03
C LEU A 54 -3.51 4.71 9.18
N HIS A 55 -4.64 4.04 8.97
CA HIS A 55 -4.76 2.81 8.21
C HIS A 55 -5.72 2.97 7.04
N LEU A 56 -6.91 3.54 7.26
CA LEU A 56 -7.94 3.70 6.24
C LEU A 56 -7.93 5.10 5.62
N ILE A 57 -7.81 6.12 6.47
CA ILE A 57 -7.89 7.51 6.03
C ILE A 57 -6.68 7.85 5.13
N PRO A 58 -6.89 8.46 3.95
CA PRO A 58 -5.80 8.85 3.06
C PRO A 58 -4.82 9.85 3.68
N SER A 59 -3.56 9.83 3.25
CA SER A 59 -2.47 10.69 3.76
C SER A 59 -2.77 12.19 3.60
N GLY A 60 -3.60 12.56 2.62
CA GLY A 60 -3.97 13.95 2.33
C GLY A 60 -4.79 14.64 3.42
N ILE A 61 -5.31 13.91 4.41
CA ILE A 61 -6.23 14.45 5.43
C ILE A 61 -5.59 15.55 6.30
N LEU A 62 -4.27 15.66 6.27
CA LEU A 62 -3.53 16.72 6.96
C LEU A 62 -3.59 18.08 6.27
N TYR A 63 -4.11 18.14 5.04
CA TYR A 63 -4.20 19.35 4.25
C TYR A 63 -5.68 19.73 4.12
N PRO A 64 -6.14 20.81 4.80
CA PRO A 64 -7.57 21.16 4.85
C PRO A 64 -8.23 21.39 3.49
N ASP A 65 -7.45 21.87 2.51
CA ASP A 65 -7.93 22.13 1.15
C ASP A 65 -7.99 20.85 0.27
N THR A 66 -7.49 19.72 0.77
CA THR A 66 -7.44 18.45 0.04
C THR A 66 -8.65 17.58 0.36
N VAL A 67 -9.36 17.13 -0.67
CA VAL A 67 -10.45 16.15 -0.53
C VAL A 67 -9.86 14.75 -0.44
N CYS A 68 -10.20 14.02 0.61
CA CYS A 68 -9.74 12.64 0.80
C CYS A 68 -10.87 11.64 0.52
N LEU A 69 -10.68 10.74 -0.43
CA LEU A 69 -11.65 9.70 -0.77
C LEU A 69 -11.15 8.30 -0.40
N ILE A 70 -12.03 7.53 0.23
CA ILE A 70 -11.91 6.08 0.34
C ILE A 70 -12.77 5.46 -0.76
N GLY A 71 -12.12 4.90 -1.77
CA GLY A 71 -12.74 4.31 -2.96
C GLY A 71 -13.45 2.98 -2.69
N SER A 72 -14.22 2.52 -3.67
CA SER A 72 -15.03 1.29 -3.55
C SER A 72 -14.19 0.00 -3.57
N GLY A 73 -12.94 0.09 -4.02
CA GLY A 73 -11.99 -1.01 -3.96
C GLY A 73 -11.42 -1.27 -2.57
N THR A 74 -11.52 -0.32 -1.64
CA THR A 74 -11.10 -0.47 -0.23
C THR A 74 -12.18 -1.20 0.59
N VAL A 75 -11.76 -2.15 1.42
CA VAL A 75 -12.61 -2.77 2.44
C VAL A 75 -12.46 -2.01 3.76
N VAL A 76 -13.59 -1.70 4.39
CA VAL A 76 -13.68 -0.74 5.50
C VAL A 76 -14.15 -1.46 6.75
N ASP A 77 -13.31 -1.47 7.80
CA ASP A 77 -13.74 -1.81 9.16
C ASP A 77 -14.31 -0.53 9.79
N PRO A 78 -15.65 -0.41 9.96
CA PRO A 78 -16.28 0.83 10.42
C PRO A 78 -15.82 1.24 11.81
N ARG A 79 -15.51 0.26 12.67
CA ARG A 79 -15.03 0.52 14.03
C ARG A 79 -13.67 1.21 13.99
N VAL A 80 -12.72 0.66 13.25
CA VAL A 80 -11.37 1.24 13.12
C VAL A 80 -11.43 2.59 12.42
N MET A 81 -12.30 2.75 11.40
CA MET A 81 -12.48 4.05 10.75
C MET A 81 -12.96 5.11 11.75
N LEU A 82 -13.94 4.79 12.59
CA LEU A 82 -14.44 5.74 13.59
C LEU A 82 -13.39 6.05 14.67
N GLU A 83 -12.59 5.06 15.09
CA GLU A 83 -11.44 5.29 15.97
C GLU A 83 -10.43 6.28 15.35
N GLU A 84 -10.16 6.17 14.04
CA GLU A 84 -9.30 7.13 13.33
C GLU A 84 -9.94 8.52 13.24
N LEU A 85 -11.25 8.63 13.01
CA LEU A 85 -11.94 9.93 12.97
C LEU A 85 -11.95 10.63 14.33
N ASP A 86 -12.20 9.87 15.40
CA ASP A 86 -12.19 10.39 16.77
C ASP A 86 -10.79 10.88 17.13
N MET A 87 -9.76 10.10 16.80
CA MET A 87 -8.35 10.50 16.96
C MET A 87 -8.03 11.79 16.18
N LEU A 88 -8.39 11.89 14.90
CA LEU A 88 -8.11 13.10 14.12
C LEU A 88 -8.80 14.34 14.72
N ALA A 89 -10.04 14.20 15.19
CA ALA A 89 -10.79 15.29 15.81
C ALA A 89 -10.15 15.74 17.13
N GLU A 90 -9.66 14.82 17.96
CA GLU A 90 -8.93 15.14 19.20
C GLU A 90 -7.65 15.95 18.94
N PHE A 91 -7.03 15.76 17.77
CA PHE A 91 -5.85 16.50 17.34
C PHE A 91 -6.18 17.80 16.61
N GLY A 92 -7.46 18.15 16.47
CA GLY A 92 -7.90 19.37 15.79
C GLY A 92 -7.70 19.35 14.28
N ILE A 93 -7.57 18.16 13.68
CA ILE A 93 -7.44 18.00 12.23
C ILE A 93 -8.81 18.11 11.59
N ASP A 94 -8.91 18.93 10.54
CA ASP A 94 -10.16 19.11 9.79
C ASP A 94 -10.45 17.87 8.92
N ILE A 95 -11.53 17.17 9.25
CA ILE A 95 -12.00 15.99 8.52
C ILE A 95 -13.17 16.30 7.56
N SER A 96 -13.52 17.57 7.38
CA SER A 96 -14.63 17.99 6.52
C SER A 96 -14.42 17.63 5.04
N GLY A 97 -13.16 17.46 4.62
CA GLY A 97 -12.76 16.98 3.29
C GLY A 97 -12.88 15.47 3.07
N LEU A 98 -13.19 14.68 4.11
CA LEU A 98 -13.25 13.22 4.00
C LEU A 98 -14.54 12.73 3.31
N ARG A 99 -14.37 11.80 2.39
CA ARG A 99 -15.42 11.15 1.61
C ARG A 99 -15.24 9.64 1.60
N LEU A 100 -16.33 8.90 1.74
CA LEU A 100 -16.37 7.44 1.79
C LEU A 100 -17.30 6.91 0.71
N ALA A 101 -16.82 5.97 -0.09
CA ALA A 101 -17.64 5.37 -1.14
C ALA A 101 -18.79 4.58 -0.51
N SER A 102 -20.01 4.92 -0.88
CA SER A 102 -21.21 4.17 -0.48
C SER A 102 -21.14 2.68 -0.91
N THR A 103 -20.35 2.38 -1.94
CA THR A 103 -20.17 1.04 -2.50
C THR A 103 -18.95 0.28 -1.96
N ALA A 104 -18.14 0.87 -1.07
CA ALA A 104 -17.08 0.16 -0.37
C ALA A 104 -17.65 -0.99 0.47
N HIS A 105 -16.92 -2.10 0.55
CA HIS A 105 -17.36 -3.28 1.31
C HIS A 105 -17.00 -3.12 2.79
N VAL A 106 -17.84 -3.68 3.66
CA VAL A 106 -17.72 -3.60 5.11
C VAL A 106 -17.05 -4.85 5.65
N THR A 107 -16.00 -4.67 6.44
CA THR A 107 -15.42 -5.74 7.26
C THR A 107 -16.32 -5.98 8.48
N MET A 108 -17.22 -6.95 8.32
CA MET A 108 -18.08 -7.52 9.36
C MET A 108 -17.28 -8.29 10.44
N PRO A 109 -17.84 -8.54 11.64
CA PRO A 109 -17.07 -9.10 12.75
C PRO A 109 -16.66 -10.56 12.50
N TYR A 110 -17.48 -11.32 11.77
CA TYR A 110 -17.15 -12.69 11.37
C TYR A 110 -15.93 -12.75 10.45
N HIS A 111 -15.64 -11.72 9.64
CA HIS A 111 -14.45 -11.73 8.79
C HIS A 111 -13.15 -11.78 9.62
N ARG A 112 -13.10 -11.05 10.74
CA ARG A 112 -11.93 -11.05 11.64
C ARG A 112 -11.74 -12.43 12.28
N LEU A 113 -12.84 -13.02 12.75
CA LEU A 113 -12.83 -14.36 13.35
C LEU A 113 -12.38 -15.42 12.33
N LEU A 114 -12.92 -15.38 11.11
CA LEU A 114 -12.57 -16.31 10.04
C LEU A 114 -11.10 -16.17 9.62
N ASP A 115 -10.59 -14.95 9.43
CA ASP A 115 -9.19 -14.71 9.05
C ASP A 115 -8.23 -15.33 10.08
N GLN A 116 -8.47 -15.06 11.38
CA GLN A 116 -7.67 -15.61 12.47
C GLN A 116 -7.76 -17.14 12.55
N ALA A 117 -8.97 -17.70 12.43
CA ALA A 117 -9.19 -19.14 12.49
C ALA A 117 -8.58 -19.88 11.29
N MET A 118 -8.67 -19.31 10.08
CA MET A 118 -8.05 -19.82 8.86
C MET A 118 -6.53 -19.87 8.97
N GLU A 119 -5.90 -18.79 9.43
CA GLU A 119 -4.45 -18.74 9.65
C GLU A 119 -4.00 -19.72 10.74
N GLN A 120 -4.74 -19.82 11.84
CA GLN A 120 -4.40 -20.78 12.89
C GLN A 120 -4.43 -22.21 12.35
N ARG A 121 -5.45 -22.57 11.57
CA ARG A 121 -5.62 -23.90 10.96
C ARG A 121 -4.56 -24.23 9.91
N ARG A 122 -4.00 -23.23 9.22
CA ARG A 122 -2.93 -23.44 8.22
C ARG A 122 -1.62 -23.95 8.82
N GLY A 123 -1.39 -23.78 10.13
CA GLY A 123 -0.20 -24.27 10.81
C GLY A 123 1.08 -23.73 10.17
N ASP A 124 1.96 -24.61 9.72
CA ASP A 124 3.24 -24.23 9.08
C ASP A 124 3.08 -23.62 7.69
N ARG A 125 1.88 -23.69 7.09
CA ARG A 125 1.55 -23.11 5.77
C ARG A 125 0.81 -21.78 5.89
N ARG A 126 1.06 -21.04 6.97
CA ARG A 126 0.48 -19.70 7.18
C ARG A 126 0.90 -18.76 6.08
N ILE A 127 -0.02 -17.87 5.70
CA ILE A 127 0.30 -16.76 4.81
C ILE A 127 0.96 -15.63 5.62
N GLY A 128 0.60 -15.50 6.89
CA GLY A 128 1.02 -14.40 7.75
C GLY A 128 0.09 -13.19 7.62
N THR A 129 -1.23 -13.41 7.50
CA THR A 129 -2.21 -12.31 7.38
C THR A 129 -2.18 -11.39 8.61
N THR A 130 -2.77 -10.21 8.48
CA THR A 130 -2.88 -9.26 9.60
C THR A 130 -3.95 -9.67 10.63
N GLY A 131 -4.74 -10.72 10.37
CA GLY A 131 -5.84 -11.15 11.24
C GLY A 131 -6.96 -10.11 11.37
N ARG A 132 -7.10 -9.23 10.36
CA ARG A 132 -8.03 -8.09 10.36
C ARG A 132 -9.24 -8.32 9.46
N GLY A 133 -9.40 -9.49 8.84
CA GLY A 133 -10.57 -9.84 8.05
C GLY A 133 -10.51 -9.37 6.59
N ILE A 134 -9.35 -8.96 6.09
CA ILE A 134 -9.20 -8.44 4.72
C ILE A 134 -9.57 -9.51 3.68
N GLY A 135 -8.94 -10.68 3.77
CA GLY A 135 -9.18 -11.77 2.84
C GLY A 135 -10.63 -12.23 2.82
N PRO A 136 -11.23 -12.57 3.99
CA PRO A 136 -12.64 -12.92 4.05
C PRO A 136 -13.59 -11.83 3.53
N THR A 137 -13.29 -10.53 3.75
CA THR A 137 -14.13 -9.45 3.21
C THR A 137 -14.07 -9.41 1.68
N TYR A 138 -12.88 -9.58 1.08
CA TYR A 138 -12.73 -9.65 -0.38
C TYR A 138 -13.32 -10.94 -0.98
N ALA A 139 -13.30 -12.05 -0.23
CA ALA A 139 -13.98 -13.29 -0.61
C ALA A 139 -15.49 -13.05 -0.71
N ASP A 140 -16.11 -12.46 0.31
CA ASP A 140 -17.55 -12.16 0.31
C ASP A 140 -17.93 -11.17 -0.82
N LYS A 141 -17.06 -10.17 -1.10
CA LYS A 141 -17.21 -9.30 -2.28
C LYS A 141 -17.27 -10.09 -3.59
N SER A 142 -16.37 -11.06 -3.75
CA SER A 142 -16.25 -11.87 -4.98
C SER A 142 -17.38 -12.90 -5.10
N GLU A 143 -17.85 -13.42 -3.96
CA GLU A 143 -19.01 -14.31 -3.88
C GLU A 143 -20.34 -13.59 -4.15
N ARG A 144 -20.35 -12.25 -4.02
CA ARG A 144 -21.51 -11.35 -4.15
C ARG A 144 -22.50 -11.46 -2.99
N ASN A 145 -22.00 -11.79 -1.80
CA ASN A 145 -22.75 -11.86 -0.55
C ASN A 145 -22.25 -10.82 0.49
N GLY A 146 -21.22 -10.04 0.16
CA GLY A 146 -20.66 -9.03 1.05
C GLY A 146 -21.58 -7.82 1.32
N ILE A 147 -21.48 -7.30 2.54
CA ILE A 147 -22.15 -6.08 2.98
C ILE A 147 -21.35 -4.85 2.54
N ARG A 148 -22.02 -3.78 2.10
CA ARG A 148 -21.39 -2.51 1.71
C ARG A 148 -21.81 -1.37 2.64
N ILE A 149 -21.10 -0.24 2.56
CA ILE A 149 -21.38 0.95 3.37
C ILE A 149 -22.84 1.39 3.24
N ILE A 150 -23.37 1.42 2.01
CA ILE A 150 -24.77 1.79 1.76
C ILE A 150 -25.79 0.84 2.39
N ASP A 151 -25.40 -0.41 2.72
CA ASP A 151 -26.28 -1.38 3.37
C ASP A 151 -26.37 -1.10 4.88
N ILE A 152 -25.29 -0.63 5.53
CA ILE A 152 -25.30 -0.31 6.98
C ILE A 152 -25.91 1.05 7.32
N LEU A 153 -26.22 1.88 6.31
CA LEU A 153 -26.92 3.17 6.51
C LEU A 153 -28.42 3.01 6.76
N ASP A 154 -29.00 1.84 6.43
CA ASP A 154 -30.42 1.55 6.55
C ASP A 154 -30.60 0.20 7.24
N GLU A 155 -31.23 0.19 8.42
CA GLU A 155 -31.39 -1.02 9.23
C GLU A 155 -32.18 -2.12 8.51
N ALA A 156 -33.27 -1.77 7.82
CA ALA A 156 -34.10 -2.76 7.13
C ALA A 156 -33.31 -3.43 6.01
N ARG A 157 -32.52 -2.63 5.28
CA ARG A 157 -31.62 -3.12 4.24
C ARG A 157 -30.49 -3.98 4.80
N LEU A 158 -29.86 -3.57 5.90
CA LEU A 158 -28.80 -4.37 6.53
C LEU A 158 -29.36 -5.73 6.97
N ARG A 159 -30.52 -5.75 7.62
CA ARG A 159 -31.16 -6.99 8.07
C ARG A 159 -31.41 -7.96 6.91
N ASP A 160 -32.00 -7.47 5.82
CA ASP A 160 -32.24 -8.26 4.60
C ASP A 160 -30.95 -8.84 4.03
N ARG A 161 -29.90 -8.01 3.91
CA ARG A 161 -28.63 -8.41 3.30
C ARG A 161 -27.76 -9.29 4.19
N LEU A 162 -27.85 -9.16 5.51
CA LEU A 162 -27.00 -9.85 6.48
C LEU A 162 -27.54 -11.21 6.91
N ALA A 163 -28.86 -11.43 6.88
CA ALA A 163 -29.48 -12.63 7.45
C ALA A 163 -28.91 -13.93 6.87
N GLY A 164 -28.82 -14.03 5.54
CA GLY A 164 -28.24 -15.19 4.85
C GLY A 164 -26.74 -15.37 5.14
N PRO A 165 -25.89 -14.37 4.81
CA PRO A 165 -24.45 -14.46 5.04
C PRO A 165 -24.09 -14.76 6.50
N LEU A 166 -24.72 -14.10 7.48
CA LEU A 166 -24.39 -14.34 8.88
C LEU A 166 -24.76 -15.75 9.33
N ALA A 167 -25.91 -16.28 8.92
CA ALA A 167 -26.31 -17.64 9.23
C ALA A 167 -25.30 -18.66 8.68
N GLU A 168 -24.88 -18.50 7.42
CA GLU A 168 -23.87 -19.35 6.80
C GLU A 168 -22.52 -19.26 7.53
N LYS A 169 -22.02 -18.04 7.79
CA LYS A 169 -20.74 -17.87 8.48
C LYS A 169 -20.80 -18.36 9.93
N ASN A 170 -21.94 -18.26 10.62
CA ASN A 170 -22.13 -18.83 11.95
C ASN A 170 -22.02 -20.36 11.94
N GLU A 171 -22.60 -21.04 10.95
CA GLU A 171 -22.40 -22.49 10.81
C GLU A 171 -20.94 -22.86 10.60
N ILE A 172 -20.21 -22.08 9.79
CA ILE A 172 -18.78 -22.30 9.56
C ILE A 172 -18.00 -22.07 10.87
N LEU A 173 -18.23 -20.96 11.56
CA LEU A 173 -17.57 -20.62 12.82
C LEU A 173 -17.77 -21.73 13.86
N GLU A 174 -19.02 -22.16 14.06
CA GLU A 174 -19.36 -23.15 15.07
C GLU A 174 -18.87 -24.55 14.69
N LYS A 175 -19.26 -25.07 13.51
CA LYS A 175 -19.05 -26.47 13.15
C LYS A 175 -17.62 -26.75 12.70
N LEU A 176 -16.97 -25.80 12.03
CA LEU A 176 -15.63 -25.99 11.45
C LEU A 176 -14.52 -25.51 12.37
N TYR A 177 -14.74 -24.41 13.09
CA TYR A 177 -13.72 -23.77 13.91
C TYR A 177 -13.99 -23.84 15.42
N GLY A 178 -15.17 -24.30 15.86
CA GLY A 178 -15.53 -24.34 17.27
C GLY A 178 -15.64 -22.96 17.92
N ILE A 179 -15.88 -21.91 17.11
CA ILE A 179 -16.04 -20.54 17.56
C ILE A 179 -17.54 -20.27 17.75
N ALA A 180 -17.89 -19.63 18.87
CA ALA A 180 -19.29 -19.32 19.17
C ALA A 180 -19.93 -18.47 18.05
N PRO A 181 -21.17 -18.78 17.64
CA PRO A 181 -21.87 -18.01 16.63
C PRO A 181 -22.15 -16.59 17.13
N LEU A 182 -22.18 -15.64 16.20
CA LEU A 182 -22.51 -14.25 16.45
C LEU A 182 -24.02 -14.05 16.53
N ASP A 183 -24.47 -13.22 17.47
CA ASP A 183 -25.88 -12.83 17.58
C ASP A 183 -26.28 -11.83 16.49
N PHE A 184 -27.36 -12.13 15.77
CA PHE A 184 -27.80 -11.33 14.63
C PHE A 184 -28.22 -9.91 15.04
N GLU A 185 -29.01 -9.78 16.12
CA GLU A 185 -29.52 -8.49 16.57
C GLU A 185 -28.40 -7.58 17.08
N ALA A 186 -27.46 -8.14 17.84
CA ALA A 186 -26.30 -7.41 18.32
C ALA A 186 -25.44 -6.86 17.17
N VAL A 187 -25.17 -7.68 16.14
CA VAL A 187 -24.39 -7.25 14.97
C VAL A 187 -25.13 -6.16 14.18
N VAL A 188 -26.45 -6.31 13.98
CA VAL A 188 -27.25 -5.29 13.29
C VAL A 188 -27.20 -3.96 14.04
N GLN A 189 -27.46 -3.97 15.35
CA GLN A 189 -27.46 -2.75 16.17
C GLN A 189 -26.10 -2.06 16.16
N GLU A 190 -25.01 -2.81 16.33
CA GLU A 190 -23.65 -2.28 16.31
C GLU A 190 -23.34 -1.60 14.96
N TYR A 191 -23.60 -2.29 13.84
CA TYR A 191 -23.22 -1.81 12.51
C TYR A 191 -24.13 -0.70 11.97
N VAL A 192 -25.41 -0.67 12.35
CA VAL A 192 -26.27 0.50 12.10
C VAL A 192 -25.77 1.72 12.88
N GLY A 193 -25.34 1.53 14.14
CA GLY A 193 -24.72 2.59 14.93
C GLY A 193 -23.47 3.17 14.25
N TYR A 194 -22.62 2.31 13.68
CA TYR A 194 -21.50 2.77 12.85
C TYR A 194 -21.96 3.50 11.58
N GLY A 195 -22.96 2.97 10.88
CA GLY A 195 -23.53 3.60 9.69
C GLY A 195 -24.03 5.02 9.94
N GLN A 196 -24.73 5.26 11.06
CA GLN A 196 -25.21 6.59 11.45
C GLN A 196 -24.07 7.60 11.62
N ARG A 197 -22.96 7.20 12.26
CA ARG A 197 -21.79 8.07 12.44
C ARG A 197 -21.03 8.32 11.13
N LEU A 198 -20.99 7.34 10.24
CA LEU A 198 -20.29 7.47 8.95
C LEU A 198 -21.11 8.21 7.89
N ALA A 199 -22.44 8.23 8.00
CA ALA A 199 -23.36 8.81 7.02
C ALA A 199 -22.96 10.20 6.47
N PRO A 200 -22.47 11.16 7.28
CA PRO A 200 -22.06 12.48 6.80
C PRO A 200 -20.91 12.45 5.77
N HIS A 201 -20.10 11.40 5.78
CA HIS A 201 -18.96 11.24 4.87
C HIS A 201 -19.29 10.41 3.63
N VAL A 202 -20.45 9.74 3.59
CA VAL A 202 -20.78 8.81 2.51
C VAL A 202 -21.22 9.53 1.26
N VAL A 203 -20.55 9.26 0.13
CA VAL A 203 -20.85 9.86 -1.18
C VAL A 203 -20.73 8.84 -2.32
N ASP A 204 -21.13 9.28 -3.52
CA ASP A 204 -20.71 8.66 -4.77
C ASP A 204 -19.27 9.11 -5.10
N CYS A 205 -18.28 8.35 -4.63
CA CYS A 205 -16.86 8.66 -4.87
C CYS A 205 -16.51 8.65 -6.36
N THR A 206 -17.07 7.72 -7.14
CA THR A 206 -16.82 7.67 -8.60
C THR A 206 -17.21 8.99 -9.23
N ARG A 207 -18.44 9.45 -8.98
CA ARG A 207 -18.90 10.75 -9.49
C ARG A 207 -18.02 11.91 -9.02
N THR A 208 -17.65 11.93 -7.74
CA THR A 208 -16.81 12.98 -7.15
C THR A 208 -15.44 13.07 -7.85
N ILE A 209 -14.81 11.93 -8.14
CA ILE A 209 -13.51 11.86 -8.82
C ILE A 209 -13.62 12.34 -10.27
N HIS A 210 -14.69 11.96 -10.98
CA HIS A 210 -14.93 12.43 -12.35
C HIS A 210 -15.24 13.94 -12.40
N GLU A 211 -15.93 14.48 -11.40
CA GLU A 211 -16.15 15.93 -11.27
C GLU A 211 -14.82 16.67 -11.06
N ALA A 212 -13.97 16.18 -10.16
CA ALA A 212 -12.62 16.73 -9.96
C ALA A 212 -11.77 16.69 -11.23
N ALA A 213 -11.78 15.55 -11.93
CA ALA A 213 -11.01 15.39 -13.16
C ALA A 213 -11.46 16.36 -14.27
N ARG A 214 -12.78 16.58 -14.42
CA ARG A 214 -13.35 17.57 -15.37
C ARG A 214 -13.03 19.00 -14.97
N ALA A 215 -13.06 19.28 -13.67
CA ALA A 215 -12.61 20.54 -13.09
C ALA A 215 -11.09 20.74 -13.19
N ARG A 216 -10.38 19.76 -13.78
CA ARG A 216 -8.94 19.80 -13.99
C ARG A 216 -8.16 19.92 -12.68
N GLN A 217 -8.66 19.30 -11.63
CA GLN A 217 -7.96 19.18 -10.34
C GLN A 217 -6.86 18.11 -10.41
N ASN A 218 -5.86 18.24 -9.55
CA ASN A 218 -4.78 17.27 -9.35
C ASN A 218 -5.29 16.12 -8.47
N ILE A 219 -5.25 14.90 -9.00
CA ILE A 219 -5.75 13.70 -8.32
C ILE A 219 -4.59 12.75 -8.03
N LEU A 220 -4.36 12.45 -6.76
CA LEU A 220 -3.38 11.49 -6.30
C LEU A 220 -4.07 10.19 -5.87
N PHE A 221 -3.72 9.07 -6.48
CA PHE A 221 -4.18 7.75 -6.07
C PHE A 221 -3.13 7.11 -5.15
N GLU A 222 -3.52 6.88 -3.91
CA GLU A 222 -2.68 6.34 -2.84
C GLU A 222 -2.81 4.80 -2.79
N GLY A 223 -1.75 4.11 -3.21
CA GLY A 223 -1.65 2.66 -3.10
C GLY A 223 -1.23 2.19 -1.72
N ALA A 224 -1.83 1.10 -1.26
CA ALA A 224 -1.37 0.34 -0.10
C ALA A 224 -0.61 -0.93 -0.51
N GLN A 225 0.12 -1.58 0.41
CA GLN A 225 0.95 -2.77 0.13
C GLN A 225 1.93 -2.55 -1.04
N GLY A 226 2.32 -3.57 -1.79
CA GLY A 226 3.26 -3.45 -2.92
C GLY A 226 2.93 -4.44 -4.02
N THR A 227 3.56 -4.24 -5.17
CA THR A 227 3.33 -5.01 -6.41
C THR A 227 3.48 -6.51 -6.16
N LEU A 228 4.48 -6.93 -5.38
CA LEU A 228 4.71 -8.36 -5.16
C LEU A 228 3.79 -8.99 -4.09
N LEU A 229 2.91 -8.19 -3.49
CA LEU A 229 1.78 -8.64 -2.68
C LEU A 229 0.45 -8.57 -3.44
N ASP A 230 0.45 -8.25 -4.74
CA ASP A 230 -0.75 -8.26 -5.56
C ASP A 230 -1.36 -9.66 -5.67
N LEU A 231 -2.69 -9.74 -5.65
CA LEU A 231 -3.41 -11.02 -5.70
C LEU A 231 -3.08 -11.83 -6.97
N ASP A 232 -2.89 -11.15 -8.11
CA ASP A 232 -2.66 -11.75 -9.41
C ASP A 232 -1.18 -11.68 -9.83
N HIS A 233 -0.52 -10.58 -9.48
CA HIS A 233 0.85 -10.26 -9.93
C HIS A 233 1.92 -10.42 -8.84
N GLY A 234 1.54 -10.90 -7.65
CA GLY A 234 2.44 -11.12 -6.53
C GLY A 234 2.99 -12.55 -6.40
N THR A 235 3.67 -12.80 -5.29
CA THR A 235 4.19 -14.14 -4.94
C THR A 235 3.08 -15.06 -4.39
N TYR A 236 2.02 -15.32 -5.18
CA TYR A 236 0.87 -16.13 -4.75
C TYR A 236 1.31 -17.52 -4.22
N PRO A 237 0.75 -17.99 -3.08
CA PRO A 237 -0.35 -17.43 -2.30
C PRO A 237 0.06 -16.41 -1.22
N TYR A 238 1.34 -16.05 -1.12
CA TYR A 238 1.86 -15.13 -0.10
C TYR A 238 1.66 -13.66 -0.51
N VAL A 239 0.39 -13.29 -0.65
CA VAL A 239 -0.08 -12.01 -1.21
C VAL A 239 -1.24 -11.46 -0.38
N THR A 240 -1.64 -10.22 -0.65
CA THR A 240 -2.91 -9.68 -0.15
C THR A 240 -4.08 -10.11 -1.06
N SER A 241 -5.31 -9.78 -0.66
CA SER A 241 -6.53 -10.21 -1.36
C SER A 241 -7.12 -9.13 -2.28
N SER A 242 -6.26 -8.22 -2.73
CA SER A 242 -6.59 -7.05 -3.54
C SER A 242 -5.46 -6.77 -4.52
N ASN A 243 -5.62 -5.73 -5.34
CA ASN A 243 -4.65 -5.35 -6.36
C ASN A 243 -3.97 -4.00 -6.05
N PRO A 244 -2.80 -4.00 -5.40
CA PRO A 244 -1.95 -2.81 -5.19
C PRO A 244 -1.45 -2.16 -6.46
N VAL A 245 -1.38 -2.89 -7.58
CA VAL A 245 -0.84 -2.37 -8.84
C VAL A 245 -1.64 -1.18 -9.38
N SER A 246 -1.05 -0.41 -10.29
CA SER A 246 -1.64 0.83 -10.84
C SER A 246 -3.00 0.61 -11.51
N GLY A 247 -3.20 -0.54 -12.16
CA GLY A 247 -4.49 -0.95 -12.70
C GLY A 247 -5.59 -1.09 -11.64
N GLY A 248 -5.22 -1.42 -10.39
CA GLY A 248 -6.13 -1.46 -9.25
C GLY A 248 -6.76 -0.09 -8.94
N ALA A 249 -6.07 1.02 -9.23
CA ALA A 249 -6.62 2.36 -9.06
C ALA A 249 -7.83 2.58 -9.97
N CYS A 250 -7.81 2.06 -11.19
CA CYS A 250 -8.92 2.20 -12.14
C CYS A 250 -10.20 1.54 -11.61
N ILE A 251 -10.10 0.28 -11.18
CA ILE A 251 -11.24 -0.49 -10.69
C ILE A 251 -11.69 0.01 -9.32
N GLY A 252 -10.74 0.30 -8.42
CA GLY A 252 -11.02 0.69 -7.04
C GLY A 252 -11.55 2.11 -6.87
N ALA A 253 -11.25 3.01 -7.81
CA ALA A 253 -11.71 4.39 -7.82
C ALA A 253 -12.82 4.67 -8.86
N GLY A 254 -13.11 3.72 -9.75
CA GLY A 254 -14.14 3.88 -10.79
C GLY A 254 -13.71 4.82 -11.94
N VAL A 255 -12.43 4.81 -12.29
CA VAL A 255 -11.87 5.66 -13.37
C VAL A 255 -11.41 4.81 -14.55
N GLY A 256 -11.48 5.40 -15.75
CA GLY A 256 -10.92 4.75 -16.94
C GLY A 256 -9.39 4.81 -16.92
N PRO A 257 -8.70 3.82 -17.52
CA PRO A 257 -7.23 3.77 -17.54
C PRO A 257 -6.59 4.99 -18.22
N THR A 258 -7.29 5.61 -19.18
CA THR A 258 -6.83 6.82 -19.87
C THR A 258 -6.88 8.09 -19.02
N LEU A 259 -7.45 8.01 -17.82
CA LEU A 259 -7.44 9.11 -16.85
C LEU A 259 -6.13 9.17 -16.08
N ILE A 260 -5.36 8.09 -16.00
CA ILE A 260 -4.07 8.07 -15.32
C ILE A 260 -3.02 8.71 -16.23
N ASP A 261 -2.41 9.79 -15.75
CA ASP A 261 -1.37 10.52 -16.49
C ASP A 261 0.02 9.99 -16.17
N ARG A 262 0.26 9.62 -14.90
CA ARG A 262 1.56 9.14 -14.41
C ARG A 262 1.44 8.06 -13.32
N VAL A 263 2.41 7.17 -13.26
CA VAL A 263 2.57 6.16 -12.20
C VAL A 263 3.97 6.27 -11.58
N ILE A 264 4.02 6.44 -10.26
CA ILE A 264 5.24 6.48 -9.46
C ILE A 264 5.39 5.17 -8.70
N GLY A 265 6.51 4.48 -8.89
CA GLY A 265 6.87 3.32 -8.10
C GLY A 265 7.76 3.71 -6.93
N VAL A 266 7.29 3.50 -5.70
CA VAL A 266 8.12 3.69 -4.51
C VAL A 266 8.88 2.40 -4.22
N ALA A 267 10.21 2.48 -4.14
CA ALA A 267 11.09 1.37 -3.81
C ALA A 267 12.07 1.79 -2.71
N LYS A 268 12.36 0.92 -1.75
CA LYS A 268 13.52 1.14 -0.88
C LYS A 268 14.81 0.91 -1.67
N ALA A 269 15.90 1.53 -1.23
CA ALA A 269 17.26 1.24 -1.70
C ALA A 269 17.73 -0.21 -1.36
N TYR A 270 16.93 -0.98 -0.64
CA TYR A 270 17.11 -2.40 -0.36
C TYR A 270 15.73 -3.05 -0.37
N THR A 271 15.61 -4.33 -0.07
CA THR A 271 14.30 -5.01 -0.05
C THR A 271 13.93 -5.43 1.37
N THR A 272 12.64 -5.43 1.66
CA THR A 272 12.10 -5.97 2.90
C THR A 272 10.83 -6.77 2.63
N ARG A 273 10.58 -7.78 3.46
CA ARG A 273 9.33 -8.55 3.42
C ARG A 273 8.76 -8.71 4.82
N VAL A 274 7.45 -8.47 4.96
CA VAL A 274 6.66 -8.85 6.13
C VAL A 274 5.96 -10.17 5.83
N GLY A 275 6.02 -11.10 6.78
CA GLY A 275 5.34 -12.39 6.66
C GLY A 275 6.14 -13.42 5.85
N GLU A 276 5.45 -14.51 5.54
CA GLU A 276 6.04 -15.69 4.90
C GLU A 276 6.22 -15.49 3.39
N GLY A 277 6.91 -16.46 2.77
CA GLY A 277 7.06 -16.56 1.33
C GLY A 277 8.50 -16.36 0.84
N PRO A 278 8.76 -16.66 -0.45
CA PRO A 278 10.08 -16.61 -1.05
C PRO A 278 10.68 -15.20 -1.04
N PHE A 279 11.98 -15.12 -0.78
CA PHE A 279 12.75 -13.88 -0.77
C PHE A 279 14.22 -14.17 -1.17
N PRO A 280 14.53 -14.27 -2.48
CA PRO A 280 15.85 -14.73 -2.94
C PRO A 280 17.03 -13.88 -2.47
N THR A 281 16.83 -12.57 -2.29
CA THR A 281 17.87 -11.64 -1.87
C THR A 281 17.93 -11.43 -0.36
N GLU A 282 17.20 -12.24 0.42
CA GLU A 282 17.22 -12.19 1.88
C GLU A 282 18.64 -12.31 2.42
N LEU A 283 18.91 -11.52 3.45
CA LEU A 283 20.17 -11.50 4.18
C LEU A 283 20.05 -12.32 5.46
N ASP A 284 21.14 -12.99 5.80
CA ASP A 284 21.30 -13.69 7.08
C ASP A 284 22.32 -12.99 7.97
N GLY A 285 22.20 -13.23 9.28
CA GLY A 285 23.18 -12.82 10.28
C GLY A 285 23.28 -11.30 10.52
N SER A 286 24.48 -10.85 10.86
CA SER A 286 24.71 -9.49 11.37
C SER A 286 24.36 -8.37 10.38
N LEU A 287 24.45 -8.62 9.08
CA LEU A 287 24.09 -7.62 8.08
C LEU A 287 22.58 -7.42 7.99
N ASN A 288 21.79 -8.49 8.09
CA ASN A 288 20.34 -8.38 8.21
C ASN A 288 19.96 -7.61 9.49
N ASP A 289 20.62 -7.92 10.61
CA ASP A 289 20.38 -7.21 11.87
C ASP A 289 20.69 -5.72 11.74
N HIS A 290 21.83 -5.38 11.14
CA HIS A 290 22.24 -4.00 10.89
C HIS A 290 21.23 -3.20 10.06
N LEU A 291 20.80 -3.73 8.90
CA LEU A 291 19.82 -3.05 8.05
C LEU A 291 18.45 -2.96 8.73
N CYS A 292 18.06 -3.99 9.48
CA CYS A 292 16.80 -4.00 10.20
C CYS A 292 16.76 -2.91 11.27
N ASP A 293 17.83 -2.78 12.06
CA ASP A 293 17.92 -1.81 13.15
C ASP A 293 18.00 -0.38 12.62
N ARG A 294 18.92 -0.13 11.66
CA ARG A 294 19.11 1.20 11.05
C ARG A 294 17.87 1.65 10.28
N GLY A 295 17.21 0.73 9.59
CA GLY A 295 15.98 1.02 8.84
C GLY A 295 14.72 1.09 9.70
N GLY A 296 14.77 0.75 11.00
CA GLY A 296 13.57 0.66 11.84
C GLY A 296 12.55 -0.33 11.27
N GLU A 297 13.00 -1.50 10.83
CA GLU A 297 12.21 -2.45 10.04
C GLU A 297 11.30 -3.35 10.88
N TYR A 298 10.37 -2.71 11.58
CA TYR A 298 9.35 -3.34 12.41
C TYR A 298 7.95 -2.93 11.94
N GLY A 299 7.04 -3.90 11.83
CA GLY A 299 5.68 -3.66 11.38
C GLY A 299 4.92 -2.73 12.32
N THR A 300 4.32 -1.66 11.80
CA THR A 300 3.62 -0.65 12.60
C THR A 300 2.37 -1.19 13.30
N THR A 301 1.67 -2.12 12.66
CA THR A 301 0.44 -2.75 13.17
C THR A 301 0.71 -3.98 14.03
N THR A 302 1.65 -4.83 13.60
CA THR A 302 1.89 -6.14 14.23
C THR A 302 3.11 -6.18 15.14
N GLY A 303 4.00 -5.18 15.06
CA GLY A 303 5.31 -5.19 15.73
C GLY A 303 6.29 -6.22 15.17
N ARG A 304 5.91 -6.99 14.13
CA ARG A 304 6.75 -8.06 13.60
C ARG A 304 8.01 -7.49 12.95
N ARG A 305 9.15 -8.10 13.28
CA ARG A 305 10.41 -7.86 12.60
C ARG A 305 10.29 -8.23 11.12
N ARG A 306 10.76 -7.37 10.22
CA ARG A 306 10.82 -7.64 8.79
C ARG A 306 12.10 -8.39 8.43
N ARG A 307 12.02 -9.18 7.38
CA ARG A 307 13.18 -9.80 6.73
C ARG A 307 13.81 -8.74 5.81
N CYS A 308 15.12 -8.53 5.88
CA CYS A 308 15.83 -7.57 5.02
C CYS A 308 16.62 -8.32 3.94
N GLY A 309 16.78 -7.68 2.78
CA GLY A 309 17.51 -8.23 1.66
C GLY A 309 18.14 -7.14 0.80
N TRP A 310 19.05 -7.53 -0.09
CA TRP A 310 19.61 -6.60 -1.07
C TRP A 310 18.56 -6.09 -2.06
N PHE A 311 18.83 -4.95 -2.70
CA PHE A 311 17.97 -4.49 -3.79
C PHE A 311 17.88 -5.56 -4.87
N ASP A 312 16.67 -5.78 -5.35
CA ASP A 312 16.39 -6.79 -6.36
C ASP A 312 15.86 -6.13 -7.63
N GLY A 313 16.73 -6.04 -8.64
CA GLY A 313 16.41 -5.44 -9.92
C GLY A 313 15.51 -6.32 -10.79
N VAL A 314 15.43 -7.64 -10.53
CA VAL A 314 14.54 -8.52 -11.30
C VAL A 314 13.09 -8.24 -10.94
N ILE A 315 12.77 -8.20 -9.64
CA ILE A 315 11.42 -7.83 -9.18
C ILE A 315 11.11 -6.37 -9.51
N GLY A 316 12.13 -5.53 -9.50
CA GLY A 316 12.00 -4.12 -9.81
C GLY A 316 11.59 -3.89 -11.27
N ARG A 317 12.30 -4.50 -12.24
CA ARG A 317 11.91 -4.44 -13.66
C ARG A 317 10.51 -5.00 -13.90
N TYR A 318 10.18 -6.10 -13.22
CA TYR A 318 8.83 -6.64 -13.27
C TYR A 318 7.78 -5.64 -12.76
N ALA A 319 8.06 -4.91 -11.68
CA ALA A 319 7.16 -3.87 -11.18
C ALA A 319 7.03 -2.69 -12.15
N VAL A 320 8.11 -2.33 -12.88
CA VAL A 320 8.07 -1.33 -13.95
C VAL A 320 7.10 -1.75 -15.05
N GLU A 321 7.22 -2.98 -15.54
CA GLU A 321 6.38 -3.50 -16.63
C GLU A 321 4.91 -3.60 -16.24
N VAL A 322 4.60 -4.22 -15.08
CA VAL A 322 3.21 -4.46 -14.64
C VAL A 322 2.46 -3.16 -14.38
N ASN A 323 3.14 -2.15 -13.84
CA ASN A 323 2.50 -0.90 -13.45
C ASN A 323 2.59 0.19 -14.52
N GLY A 324 3.46 0.03 -15.53
CA GLY A 324 3.78 1.09 -16.48
C GLY A 324 4.39 2.30 -15.78
N LEU A 325 5.46 2.08 -15.00
CA LEU A 325 6.06 3.15 -14.18
C LEU A 325 6.71 4.24 -15.04
N ASP A 326 6.35 5.49 -14.76
CA ASP A 326 6.98 6.66 -15.38
C ASP A 326 8.27 7.06 -14.64
N CYS A 327 8.29 6.89 -13.32
CA CYS A 327 9.44 7.21 -12.48
C CYS A 327 9.45 6.43 -11.16
N LEU A 328 10.61 6.40 -10.51
CA LEU A 328 10.82 5.83 -9.18
C LEU A 328 10.96 6.92 -8.12
N ALA A 329 10.49 6.60 -6.93
CA ALA A 329 10.89 7.24 -5.69
C ALA A 329 11.73 6.25 -4.87
N ILE A 330 13.03 6.49 -4.74
CA ILE A 330 13.93 5.66 -3.95
C ILE A 330 13.93 6.16 -2.50
N THR A 331 13.61 5.29 -1.56
CA THR A 331 13.57 5.63 -0.14
C THR A 331 14.64 4.90 0.66
N LYS A 332 14.95 5.42 1.85
CA LYS A 332 15.87 4.82 2.81
C LYS A 332 17.28 4.59 2.24
N LEU A 333 17.77 5.53 1.42
CA LEU A 333 19.14 5.46 0.92
C LEU A 333 20.14 5.55 2.09
N ASP A 334 19.82 6.35 3.11
CA ASP A 334 20.59 6.56 4.35
C ASP A 334 20.86 5.29 5.16
N VAL A 335 20.05 4.25 4.96
CA VAL A 335 20.25 2.93 5.58
C VAL A 335 21.49 2.23 5.03
N LEU A 336 21.97 2.61 3.84
CA LEU A 336 23.17 2.02 3.23
C LEU A 336 24.45 2.82 3.53
N ASP A 337 24.35 3.92 4.28
CA ASP A 337 25.46 4.87 4.53
C ASP A 337 26.73 4.24 5.11
N GLU A 338 26.60 3.23 5.96
CA GLU A 338 27.73 2.66 6.70
C GLU A 338 28.42 1.50 5.97
N LEU A 339 27.90 1.12 4.80
CA LEU A 339 28.41 -0.03 4.04
C LEU A 339 29.64 0.34 3.21
N ASP A 340 30.59 -0.60 3.13
CA ASP A 340 31.77 -0.55 2.26
C ASP A 340 31.48 -1.08 0.85
N ALA A 341 30.58 -2.06 0.74
CA ALA A 341 30.10 -2.64 -0.50
C ALA A 341 28.60 -2.96 -0.44
N ILE A 342 27.92 -2.74 -1.56
CA ILE A 342 26.47 -2.97 -1.72
C ILE A 342 26.27 -3.95 -2.86
N LYS A 343 25.39 -4.94 -2.67
CA LYS A 343 25.02 -5.88 -3.74
C LYS A 343 23.65 -5.53 -4.30
N VAL A 344 23.50 -5.67 -5.61
CA VAL A 344 22.23 -5.54 -6.32
C VAL A 344 21.99 -6.79 -7.14
N CYS A 345 20.84 -7.45 -6.94
CA CYS A 345 20.49 -8.62 -7.74
C CYS A 345 20.07 -8.17 -9.14
N VAL A 346 20.78 -8.65 -10.16
CA VAL A 346 20.54 -8.28 -11.57
C VAL A 346 19.83 -9.39 -12.34
N ALA A 347 19.92 -10.63 -11.85
CA ALA A 347 19.34 -11.83 -12.44
C ALA A 347 19.21 -12.92 -11.37
N TYR A 348 18.51 -14.01 -11.69
CA TYR A 348 18.54 -15.24 -10.91
C TYR A 348 19.25 -16.37 -11.66
N GLU A 349 19.86 -17.28 -10.93
CA GLU A 349 20.18 -18.62 -11.39
C GLU A 349 19.07 -19.58 -10.93
N LEU A 350 18.45 -20.29 -11.87
CA LEU A 350 17.42 -21.28 -11.63
C LEU A 350 17.81 -22.57 -12.36
N ASP A 351 18.02 -23.64 -11.59
CA ASP A 351 18.39 -24.97 -12.13
C ASP A 351 19.61 -24.94 -13.08
N GLY A 352 20.57 -24.02 -12.82
CA GLY A 352 21.79 -23.83 -13.62
C GLY A 352 21.66 -22.85 -14.79
N GLU A 353 20.46 -22.30 -15.03
CA GLU A 353 20.21 -21.31 -16.08
C GLU A 353 20.05 -19.90 -15.49
N ARG A 354 20.62 -18.91 -16.17
CA ARG A 354 20.43 -17.50 -15.82
C ARG A 354 19.09 -17.02 -16.38
N ILE A 355 18.24 -16.48 -15.52
CA ILE A 355 16.97 -15.83 -15.88
C ILE A 355 16.95 -14.38 -15.41
N GLU A 356 16.33 -13.50 -16.19
CA GLU A 356 16.27 -12.05 -15.89
C GLU A 356 14.83 -11.56 -15.67
N HIS A 357 13.89 -12.50 -15.58
CA HIS A 357 12.45 -12.26 -15.37
C HIS A 357 11.98 -12.84 -14.03
N PHE A 358 10.90 -12.27 -13.50
CA PHE A 358 10.25 -12.74 -12.29
C PHE A 358 9.47 -14.06 -12.57
N PRO A 359 9.72 -15.15 -11.82
CA PRO A 359 9.01 -16.42 -12.04
C PRO A 359 7.53 -16.35 -11.63
N SER A 360 6.64 -16.97 -12.40
CA SER A 360 5.20 -16.98 -12.14
C SER A 360 4.76 -17.90 -10.98
N SER A 361 5.67 -18.68 -10.38
CA SER A 361 5.38 -19.59 -9.27
C SER A 361 6.23 -19.23 -8.06
N ALA A 362 5.61 -19.08 -6.89
CA ALA A 362 6.34 -18.88 -5.63
C ALA A 362 7.30 -20.03 -5.30
N GLU A 363 6.98 -21.26 -5.71
CA GLU A 363 7.85 -22.43 -5.51
C GLU A 363 9.10 -22.36 -6.41
N VAL A 364 8.93 -21.92 -7.66
CA VAL A 364 10.07 -21.69 -8.58
C VAL A 364 10.91 -20.52 -8.08
N PHE A 365 10.25 -19.45 -7.66
CA PHE A 365 10.90 -18.27 -7.12
C PHE A 365 11.70 -18.59 -5.84
N ALA A 366 11.22 -19.50 -4.98
CA ALA A 366 11.94 -19.97 -3.80
C ALA A 366 13.25 -20.72 -4.13
N ARG A 367 13.39 -21.29 -5.33
CA ARG A 367 14.61 -21.98 -5.78
C ARG A 367 15.60 -21.06 -6.47
N CYS A 368 15.20 -19.83 -6.79
CA CYS A 368 16.05 -18.86 -7.47
C CYS A 368 17.21 -18.43 -6.57
N ARG A 369 18.43 -18.46 -7.12
CA ARG A 369 19.63 -17.93 -6.45
C ARG A 369 19.96 -16.56 -7.05
N PRO A 370 20.11 -15.50 -6.24
CA PRO A 370 20.41 -14.17 -6.77
C PRO A 370 21.81 -14.11 -7.39
N VAL A 371 21.90 -13.52 -8.58
CA VAL A 371 23.15 -13.13 -9.22
C VAL A 371 23.36 -11.65 -8.96
N PHE A 372 24.40 -11.33 -8.21
CA PHE A 372 24.67 -9.97 -7.75
C PHE A 372 25.72 -9.25 -8.58
N GLU A 373 25.49 -7.96 -8.81
CA GLU A 373 26.55 -7.00 -9.07
C GLU A 373 26.95 -6.32 -7.75
N THR A 374 28.24 -6.08 -7.55
CA THR A 374 28.77 -5.44 -6.33
C THR A 374 29.24 -4.05 -6.65
N LEU A 375 28.67 -3.07 -5.95
CA LEU A 375 28.96 -1.66 -6.08
C LEU A 375 29.70 -1.18 -4.82
N PRO A 376 30.59 -0.18 -4.92
CA PRO A 376 31.19 0.43 -3.76
C PRO A 376 30.13 1.16 -2.92
N GLY A 377 30.18 0.98 -1.60
CA GLY A 377 29.44 1.79 -0.65
C GLY A 377 30.06 3.18 -0.48
N TRP A 378 29.63 3.93 0.54
CA TRP A 378 30.10 5.31 0.75
C TRP A 378 30.57 5.65 2.16
N GLN A 379 30.28 4.84 3.18
CA GLN A 379 30.77 5.00 4.57
C GLN A 379 30.68 6.44 5.11
N THR A 380 29.67 7.18 4.67
CA THR A 380 29.48 8.62 4.93
C THR A 380 28.00 8.89 5.08
N SER A 381 27.62 9.77 6.01
CA SER A 381 26.19 10.07 6.19
C SER A 381 25.62 10.87 5.02
N THR A 382 24.40 10.53 4.60
CA THR A 382 23.62 11.28 3.60
C THR A 382 22.50 12.12 4.23
N ALA A 383 22.34 12.10 5.56
CA ALA A 383 21.20 12.70 6.26
C ALA A 383 20.99 14.21 6.00
N ASP A 384 22.07 14.94 5.74
CA ASP A 384 22.07 16.39 5.52
C ASP A 384 22.07 16.81 4.04
N CYS A 385 22.14 15.86 3.11
CA CYS A 385 22.06 16.16 1.68
C CYS A 385 20.67 16.71 1.31
N ARG A 386 20.60 17.75 0.47
CA ARG A 386 19.34 18.38 0.03
C ARG A 386 19.21 18.49 -1.49
N SER A 387 20.28 18.17 -2.21
CA SER A 387 20.36 18.09 -3.66
C SER A 387 21.15 16.84 -4.09
N LEU A 388 21.04 16.44 -5.37
CA LEU A 388 21.79 15.29 -5.87
C LEU A 388 23.30 15.55 -5.86
N GLU A 389 23.70 16.81 -5.99
CA GLU A 389 25.09 17.28 -5.94
C GLU A 389 25.71 17.13 -4.55
N ASP A 390 24.89 17.12 -3.49
CA ASP A 390 25.35 16.91 -2.12
C ASP A 390 25.67 15.44 -1.82
N LEU A 391 25.21 14.50 -2.66
CA LEU A 391 25.38 13.07 -2.41
C LEU A 391 26.83 12.63 -2.66
N PRO A 392 27.35 11.66 -1.87
CA PRO A 392 28.60 10.98 -2.19
C PRO A 392 28.58 10.43 -3.62
N ALA A 393 29.71 10.54 -4.34
CA ALA A 393 29.79 10.10 -5.73
C ALA A 393 29.38 8.63 -5.92
N THR A 394 29.70 7.74 -4.96
CA THR A 394 29.31 6.33 -5.00
C THR A 394 27.83 6.11 -4.71
N ALA A 395 27.20 6.93 -3.85
CA ALA A 395 25.75 6.92 -3.66
C ALA A 395 25.01 7.37 -4.94
N MET A 396 25.53 8.39 -5.62
CA MET A 396 24.98 8.83 -6.91
C MET A 396 25.17 7.76 -8.01
N SER A 397 26.32 7.08 -8.04
CA SER A 397 26.54 5.94 -8.95
C SER A 397 25.59 4.79 -8.66
N TYR A 398 25.28 4.52 -7.39
CA TYR A 398 24.28 3.52 -7.00
C TYR A 398 22.88 3.87 -7.54
N LEU A 399 22.44 5.12 -7.37
CA LEU A 399 21.15 5.58 -7.93
C LEU A 399 21.10 5.49 -9.46
N ARG A 400 22.19 5.88 -10.14
CA ARG A 400 22.29 5.76 -11.61
C ARG A 400 22.22 4.30 -12.05
N PHE A 401 22.94 3.42 -11.36
CA PHE A 401 22.90 1.98 -11.64
C PHE A 401 21.48 1.43 -11.49
N LEU A 402 20.74 1.81 -10.44
CA LEU A 402 19.35 1.40 -10.29
C LEU A 402 18.46 1.93 -11.41
N ALA A 403 18.60 3.21 -11.79
CA ALA A 403 17.82 3.81 -12.88
C ALA A 403 18.08 3.12 -14.23
N GLU A 404 19.35 2.79 -14.52
CA GLU A 404 19.75 2.06 -15.73
C GLU A 404 19.23 0.61 -15.71
N LEU A 405 19.39 -0.10 -14.59
CA LEU A 405 18.95 -1.49 -14.43
C LEU A 405 17.43 -1.66 -14.56
N MET A 406 16.69 -0.62 -14.16
CA MET A 406 15.23 -0.60 -14.13
C MET A 406 14.62 0.07 -15.35
N GLU A 407 15.44 0.69 -16.20
CA GLU A 407 15.05 1.45 -17.39
C GLU A 407 13.98 2.53 -17.13
N VAL A 408 14.02 3.15 -15.94
CA VAL A 408 13.06 4.16 -15.50
C VAL A 408 13.77 5.23 -14.67
N PRO A 409 13.47 6.53 -14.86
CA PRO A 409 14.15 7.60 -14.11
C PRO A 409 13.77 7.61 -12.63
N ILE A 410 14.66 8.12 -11.80
CA ILE A 410 14.39 8.38 -10.38
C ILE A 410 14.02 9.85 -10.21
N ALA A 411 12.79 10.13 -9.79
CA ALA A 411 12.27 11.48 -9.59
C ALA A 411 12.42 11.96 -8.14
N ILE A 412 12.46 11.04 -7.17
CA ILE A 412 12.51 11.36 -5.75
C ILE A 412 13.52 10.45 -5.04
N VAL A 413 14.34 11.03 -4.15
CA VAL A 413 15.26 10.30 -3.28
C VAL A 413 15.01 10.71 -1.83
N SER A 414 14.71 9.77 -0.94
CA SER A 414 14.50 10.01 0.49
C SER A 414 15.67 9.47 1.32
N LEU A 415 16.16 10.31 2.22
CA LEU A 415 17.39 10.13 3.02
C LEU A 415 17.10 10.06 4.54
N GLY A 416 15.85 9.80 4.90
CA GLY A 416 15.43 9.61 6.29
C GLY A 416 13.93 9.67 6.45
N ALA A 417 13.44 9.77 7.70
CA ALA A 417 12.02 9.78 8.02
C ALA A 417 11.39 11.17 7.85
N ASP A 418 12.15 12.23 8.08
CA ASP A 418 11.63 13.59 8.05
C ASP A 418 11.34 14.07 6.63
N ARG A 419 10.36 14.97 6.49
CA ARG A 419 9.91 15.47 5.18
C ARG A 419 11.02 16.20 4.42
N ASP A 420 11.84 16.98 5.12
CA ASP A 420 12.94 17.77 4.55
C ASP A 420 14.13 16.90 4.10
N GLN A 421 14.22 15.65 4.58
CA GLN A 421 15.16 14.63 4.11
C GLN A 421 14.66 13.95 2.81
N THR A 422 14.23 14.77 1.84
CA THR A 422 13.74 14.30 0.55
C THR A 422 14.23 15.22 -0.56
N ILE A 423 14.95 14.66 -1.53
CA ILE A 423 15.40 15.33 -2.74
C ILE A 423 14.35 15.08 -3.82
N VAL A 424 13.75 16.15 -4.36
CA VAL A 424 12.84 16.09 -5.50
C VAL A 424 13.61 16.51 -6.75
N VAL A 425 13.91 15.55 -7.62
CA VAL A 425 14.65 15.73 -8.87
C VAL A 425 13.73 16.26 -9.97
N GLU A 426 12.52 15.70 -10.05
CA GLU A 426 11.44 16.15 -10.92
C GLU A 426 10.13 16.16 -10.13
N ASP A 427 9.34 17.23 -10.26
CA ASP A 427 7.99 17.29 -9.68
C ASP A 427 7.04 16.40 -10.49
N PRO A 428 6.54 15.30 -9.90
CA PRO A 428 5.73 14.36 -10.67
C PRO A 428 4.27 14.79 -10.83
N ILE A 429 3.77 15.77 -10.06
CA ILE A 429 2.37 16.25 -10.10
C ILE A 429 2.16 17.33 -11.16
N HIS A 430 3.16 18.20 -11.37
CA HIS A 430 3.02 19.34 -12.29
C HIS A 430 3.47 19.05 -13.74
N GLY A 431 3.54 17.78 -14.15
CA GLY A 431 3.88 17.37 -15.52
C GLY A 431 2.76 17.59 -16.55
N PRO A 432 3.07 17.65 -17.87
CA PRO A 432 2.06 17.84 -18.92
C PRO A 432 1.11 16.63 -19.05
N LYS A 433 -0.23 16.86 -19.06
CA LYS A 433 -1.19 15.82 -19.50
C LYS A 433 -0.94 15.44 -20.95
N ARG A 434 -1.32 14.22 -21.35
CA ARG A 434 -1.39 13.85 -22.77
C ARG A 434 -2.34 14.82 -23.48
N ALA A 435 -1.78 15.76 -24.23
CA ALA A 435 -2.55 16.77 -24.96
C ALA A 435 -3.22 16.10 -26.18
N LEU A 436 -4.50 15.78 -26.04
CA LEU A 436 -5.37 15.44 -27.16
C LEU A 436 -6.27 16.64 -27.44
N LEU A 437 -6.58 16.88 -28.72
CA LEU A 437 -7.55 17.90 -29.12
C LEU A 437 -8.90 17.57 -28.49
N SER A 438 -9.30 18.33 -27.47
CA SER A 438 -10.65 18.28 -26.91
C SER A 438 -11.57 19.22 -27.69
N VAL A 439 -12.73 18.72 -28.10
CA VAL A 439 -13.85 19.52 -28.66
C VAL A 439 -14.62 20.19 -27.54
#